data_AF-A0A7X1GR09-F1
#
_entry.id   AF-A0A7X1GR09-F1
#
_cell.length_a   1.000
_cell.length_b   1.000
_cell.length_c   1.000
_cell.angle_alpha   90.00
_cell.angle_beta   90.00
_cell.angle_gamma   90.00
#
_symmetry.space_group_name_H-M   'P 1'
#
loop_
_entity.id
_entity.type
_entity.pdbx_description
1 polymer ?
#
loop_
_entity_poly.entity_id
_entity_poly.type
_entity_poly.pdbx_seq_one_letter_code
_entity_poly.pdbx_strand_id
1 'polypeptide(L)'
;MSKNKKVEEKNVNRSADNGFNSDGATVPEPTKKATSLPKVTSAIPEELSSRFFECPVVTPDGTHQSVLVAPAGHMLQKGVYPDNLRAAQLLLLISISSRLGYPLSAMIVAEDKLDVVGLLDAVAKLTPEKAVREVGSVALDLLFAQGGLHYRDRCIVCPNPDGFSKVQAHIESLLSSDHATHQELVKRRFDTGMEVCTAQGPISFIGVENGKKSGKGLSHPSILKVPVLRQTFLPESLQTSVLEHMDLAKSPDFKIRKTFERLKAVPVEIPFAEVLWQAIAESQCEHPFIKMSVLIKLISICAIINQPPPLTNAELGSYFYGISEVEVRRALVGLGDDQQRQEDVTGRGAINATKIDYYLAKGLLEGLLSTGGPYLNERQKQVFQSVKEINIGKINQAIIKDGDDVKKLATINRSTNCWTPREAVYERINNAGSETYALSSVSNDLVALHEMGLLDRAKPPKSRAYGYYINKMDIDGAIRLPEPAEIQDPIYQGQEVSVVNPITGQIEKI
;
A
#
# COMPACT_ATOMS: atom_id res chain seq x y z
N MET A 1 -13.10 -23.83 -71.34
CA MET A 1 -12.12 -23.45 -72.38
C MET A 1 -10.74 -23.73 -71.84
N SER A 2 -10.01 -24.61 -72.55
CA SER A 2 -8.56 -24.90 -72.58
C SER A 2 -7.73 -24.93 -71.28
N LYS A 3 -6.85 -25.88 -70.98
CA LYS A 3 -6.40 -27.17 -71.54
C LYS A 3 -5.48 -27.77 -70.45
N ASN A 4 -5.69 -29.04 -70.10
CA ASN A 4 -4.68 -30.11 -69.91
C ASN A 4 -3.22 -29.70 -70.23
N LYS A 5 -2.18 -30.13 -69.50
CA LYS A 5 -1.77 -31.54 -69.38
C LYS A 5 -0.59 -31.69 -68.39
N LYS A 6 -0.56 -32.83 -67.69
CA LYS A 6 0.58 -33.49 -67.02
C LYS A 6 1.87 -33.50 -67.86
N VAL A 7 3.03 -33.71 -67.22
CA VAL A 7 3.91 -34.89 -67.40
C VAL A 7 5.13 -34.82 -66.43
N GLU A 8 5.36 -35.93 -65.73
CA GLU A 8 6.59 -36.31 -65.02
C GLU A 8 7.65 -36.87 -66.00
N GLU A 9 8.94 -36.80 -65.67
CA GLU A 9 9.99 -37.83 -65.86
C GLU A 9 11.36 -37.20 -65.56
N LYS A 10 12.11 -37.60 -64.52
CA LYS A 10 13.03 -38.75 -64.35
C LYS A 10 14.32 -38.76 -65.22
N ASN A 11 15.44 -38.74 -64.48
CA ASN A 11 16.76 -39.34 -64.71
C ASN A 11 17.67 -38.80 -65.83
N VAL A 12 18.97 -38.63 -65.52
CA VAL A 12 20.06 -39.56 -65.87
C VAL A 12 21.44 -39.00 -65.43
N ASN A 13 22.21 -39.85 -64.75
CA ASN A 13 23.64 -39.74 -64.45
C ASN A 13 24.53 -39.60 -65.70
N ARG A 14 25.65 -38.86 -65.59
CA ARG A 14 26.90 -39.22 -66.28
C ARG A 14 28.13 -38.89 -65.43
N SER A 15 28.87 -39.93 -65.12
CA SER A 15 30.26 -39.97 -64.66
C SER A 15 31.20 -40.06 -65.88
N ALA A 16 32.41 -39.50 -65.81
CA ALA A 16 33.68 -40.13 -66.19
C ALA A 16 34.84 -39.10 -66.37
N ASP A 17 35.85 -39.25 -65.50
CA ASP A 17 37.31 -39.34 -65.72
C ASP A 17 38.11 -38.44 -66.68
N ASN A 18 39.22 -37.93 -66.10
CA ASN A 18 40.62 -37.84 -66.56
C ASN A 18 41.22 -36.53 -65.98
N GLY A 19 42.26 -36.45 -65.16
CA GLY A 19 43.49 -37.25 -65.02
C GLY A 19 44.67 -36.34 -65.37
N PHE A 20 45.49 -35.91 -64.40
CA PHE A 20 46.97 -35.72 -64.45
C PHE A 20 47.51 -34.91 -63.26
N ASN A 21 48.53 -35.47 -62.58
CA ASN A 21 49.39 -34.83 -61.60
C ASN A 21 50.53 -34.06 -62.29
N SER A 22 50.96 -32.92 -61.72
CA SER A 22 52.38 -32.63 -61.41
C SER A 22 52.57 -31.26 -60.74
N ASP A 23 53.07 -31.30 -59.51
CA ASP A 23 54.06 -30.43 -58.85
C ASP A 23 54.03 -28.90 -59.00
N GLY A 24 54.03 -28.22 -57.84
CA GLY A 24 54.74 -26.93 -57.70
C GLY A 24 54.22 -25.97 -56.62
N ALA A 25 54.96 -25.91 -55.50
CA ALA A 25 55.04 -24.81 -54.52
C ALA A 25 53.93 -24.67 -53.45
N THR A 26 54.15 -25.36 -52.33
CA THR A 26 53.57 -25.08 -51.00
C THR A 26 54.17 -23.81 -50.40
N VAL A 27 53.32 -22.80 -50.17
CA VAL A 27 53.54 -21.63 -49.30
C VAL A 27 52.72 -21.88 -48.02
N PRO A 28 53.24 -21.56 -46.82
CA PRO A 28 52.77 -22.17 -45.57
C PRO A 28 51.37 -21.72 -45.13
N GLU A 29 50.68 -22.65 -44.48
CA GLU A 29 49.40 -22.47 -43.79
C GLU A 29 49.40 -21.25 -42.85
N PRO A 30 48.37 -20.38 -42.92
CA PRO A 30 47.87 -19.71 -41.74
C PRO A 30 46.77 -20.58 -41.14
N THR A 31 47.05 -21.11 -39.96
CA THR A 31 46.09 -21.71 -39.03
C THR A 31 44.83 -20.85 -38.95
N LYS A 32 43.76 -21.27 -39.64
CA LYS A 32 42.41 -20.79 -39.37
C LYS A 32 41.98 -21.35 -38.02
N LYS A 33 42.41 -20.72 -36.93
CA LYS A 33 41.57 -20.70 -35.73
C LYS A 33 40.31 -19.96 -36.13
N ALA A 34 39.24 -20.70 -36.35
CA ALA A 34 37.90 -20.15 -36.32
C ALA A 34 37.73 -19.52 -34.94
N THR A 35 37.98 -18.21 -34.85
CA THR A 35 37.56 -17.41 -33.71
C THR A 35 36.04 -17.42 -33.78
N SER A 36 35.43 -18.44 -33.18
CA SER A 36 34.02 -18.41 -32.85
C SER A 36 33.81 -17.13 -32.06
N LEU A 37 33.05 -16.20 -32.61
CA LEU A 37 32.53 -15.05 -31.88
C LEU A 37 31.99 -15.58 -30.55
N PRO A 38 32.35 -14.98 -29.40
CA PRO A 38 31.81 -15.41 -28.13
C PRO A 38 30.29 -15.38 -28.26
N LYS A 39 29.65 -16.52 -27.99
CA LYS A 39 28.20 -16.55 -27.77
C LYS A 39 27.93 -15.56 -26.65
N VAL A 40 27.41 -14.39 -27.00
CA VAL A 40 26.90 -13.41 -26.04
C VAL A 40 25.76 -14.13 -25.34
N THR A 41 26.02 -14.61 -24.13
CA THR A 41 24.98 -15.08 -23.23
C THR A 41 24.02 -13.92 -23.01
N SER A 42 22.75 -14.11 -23.38
CA SER A 42 21.66 -13.12 -23.36
C SER A 42 21.19 -12.72 -21.96
N ALA A 43 21.91 -13.11 -20.92
CA ALA A 43 21.64 -12.70 -19.55
C ALA A 43 22.28 -11.33 -19.28
N ILE A 44 21.47 -10.34 -18.89
CA ILE A 44 21.96 -9.07 -18.36
C ILE A 44 22.82 -9.40 -17.12
N PRO A 45 24.09 -8.97 -17.07
CA PRO A 45 24.89 -9.13 -15.86
C PRO A 45 24.17 -8.54 -14.65
N GLU A 46 24.03 -9.30 -13.55
CA GLU A 46 23.39 -8.85 -12.31
C GLU A 46 24.00 -7.53 -11.77
N GLU A 47 25.29 -7.32 -12.02
CA GLU A 47 26.02 -6.09 -11.69
C GLU A 47 25.52 -4.85 -12.43
N LEU A 48 24.93 -4.99 -13.62
CA LEU A 48 24.36 -3.87 -14.37
C LEU A 48 22.93 -3.56 -13.91
N SER A 49 22.12 -4.58 -13.62
CA SER A 49 20.75 -4.40 -13.11
C SER A 49 20.73 -3.68 -11.76
N SER A 50 21.56 -4.13 -10.81
CA SER A 50 21.68 -3.56 -9.46
C SER A 50 22.18 -2.11 -9.43
N ARG A 51 22.76 -1.61 -10.53
CA ARG A 51 23.16 -0.20 -10.66
C ARG A 51 21.99 0.74 -10.95
N PHE A 52 20.87 0.25 -11.48
CA PHE A 52 19.74 1.08 -11.89
C PHE A 52 18.46 0.79 -11.12
N PHE A 53 18.32 -0.42 -10.57
CA PHE A 53 17.10 -0.86 -9.90
C PHE A 53 17.41 -1.51 -8.57
N GLU A 54 16.44 -1.41 -7.67
CA GLU A 54 16.36 -2.20 -6.46
C GLU A 54 15.64 -3.51 -6.77
N CYS A 55 16.13 -4.59 -6.19
CA CYS A 55 15.51 -5.91 -6.25
C CYS A 55 15.37 -6.44 -4.83
N PRO A 56 14.37 -7.30 -4.56
CA PRO A 56 14.38 -8.10 -3.35
C PRO A 56 15.67 -8.92 -3.28
N VAL A 57 16.29 -8.98 -2.10
CA VAL A 57 17.55 -9.72 -1.90
C VAL A 57 17.35 -10.73 -0.79
N VAL A 58 17.85 -11.95 -0.99
CA VAL A 58 18.06 -12.92 0.09
C VAL A 58 19.55 -12.90 0.41
N THR A 59 19.89 -12.46 1.61
CA THR A 59 21.28 -12.37 2.07
C THR A 59 21.87 -13.78 2.29
N PRO A 60 23.21 -13.94 2.38
CA PRO A 60 23.83 -15.26 2.52
C PRO A 60 23.39 -16.04 3.76
N ASP A 61 22.96 -15.36 4.82
CA ASP A 61 22.37 -15.91 6.04
C ASP A 61 20.88 -16.32 5.88
N GLY A 62 20.32 -16.17 4.68
CA GLY A 62 18.94 -16.54 4.36
C GLY A 62 17.90 -15.47 4.69
N THR A 63 18.32 -14.28 5.11
CA THR A 63 17.40 -13.19 5.47
C THR A 63 16.86 -12.49 4.22
N HIS A 64 15.54 -12.40 4.11
CA HIS A 64 14.87 -11.73 3.00
C HIS A 64 14.75 -10.22 3.23
N GLN A 65 15.16 -9.43 2.24
CA GLN A 65 15.04 -7.98 2.22
C GLN A 65 14.09 -7.56 1.10
N SER A 66 12.96 -6.96 1.48
CA SER A 66 12.00 -6.39 0.52
C SER A 66 12.57 -5.11 -0.12
N VAL A 67 12.12 -4.81 -1.33
CA VAL A 67 12.36 -3.52 -2.01
C VAL A 67 11.93 -2.33 -1.13
N LEU A 68 11.01 -2.52 -0.17
CA LEU A 68 10.54 -1.47 0.74
C LEU A 68 11.57 -1.00 1.77
N VAL A 69 12.65 -1.76 2.01
CA VAL A 69 13.74 -1.38 2.92
C VAL A 69 14.46 -0.11 2.44
N ALA A 70 14.73 -0.01 1.14
CA ALA A 70 15.44 1.14 0.56
C ALA A 70 14.63 2.47 0.59
N PRO A 71 13.34 2.51 0.19
CA PRO A 71 12.45 3.63 0.42
C PRO A 71 12.39 4.07 1.88
N ALA A 72 12.34 3.12 2.81
CA ALA A 72 12.30 3.40 4.24
C ALA A 72 13.55 4.15 4.70
N GLY A 73 14.73 3.63 4.38
CA GLY A 73 16.02 4.28 4.67
C GLY A 73 16.13 5.66 4.03
N HIS A 74 15.59 5.85 2.82
CA HIS A 74 15.57 7.14 2.13
C HIS A 74 14.64 8.16 2.82
N MET A 75 13.43 7.75 3.21
CA MET A 75 12.47 8.62 3.89
C MET A 75 13.03 9.15 5.21
N LEU A 76 13.69 8.29 5.99
CA LEU A 76 14.37 8.70 7.23
C LEU A 76 15.46 9.75 6.96
N GLN A 77 16.28 9.58 5.92
CA GLN A 77 17.30 10.58 5.54
C GLN A 77 16.72 11.92 5.11
N LYS A 78 15.49 11.91 4.58
CA LYS A 78 14.76 13.13 4.19
C LYS A 78 14.03 13.78 5.37
N GLY A 79 14.21 13.27 6.59
CA GLY A 79 13.64 13.84 7.80
C GLY A 79 12.24 13.34 8.14
N VAL A 80 11.78 12.23 7.53
CA VAL A 80 10.58 11.55 8.01
C VAL A 80 10.89 10.94 9.39
N TYR A 81 10.07 11.28 10.38
CA TYR A 81 10.22 10.76 11.73
C TYR A 81 9.97 9.23 11.77
N PRO A 82 10.75 8.44 12.56
CA PRO A 82 10.60 6.98 12.61
C PRO A 82 9.17 6.49 12.87
N ASP A 83 8.44 7.13 13.79
CA ASP A 83 7.05 6.73 14.10
C ASP A 83 6.08 6.99 12.94
N ASN A 84 6.44 7.88 12.01
CA ASN A 84 5.68 8.16 10.80
C ASN A 84 6.14 7.32 9.59
N LEU A 85 7.14 6.46 9.73
CA LEU A 85 7.70 5.68 8.63
C LEU A 85 6.69 4.67 8.06
N ARG A 86 5.88 4.06 8.93
CA ARG A 86 4.74 3.21 8.53
C ARG A 86 3.77 3.97 7.64
N ALA A 87 3.35 5.17 8.07
CA ALA A 87 2.46 6.03 7.31
C ALA A 87 3.07 6.43 5.96
N ALA A 88 4.34 6.81 5.95
CA ALA A 88 5.07 7.19 4.74
C ALA A 88 5.10 6.05 3.70
N GLN A 89 5.45 4.83 4.13
CA GLN A 89 5.50 3.67 3.25
C GLN A 89 4.11 3.29 2.73
N LEU A 90 3.09 3.31 3.59
CA LEU A 90 1.72 3.03 3.17
C LEU A 90 1.26 4.06 2.12
N LEU A 91 1.53 5.34 2.31
CA LEU A 91 1.20 6.39 1.34
C LEU A 91 1.95 6.22 0.01
N LEU A 92 3.21 5.78 0.04
CA LEU A 92 3.96 5.43 -1.18
C LEU A 92 3.27 4.28 -1.94
N LEU A 93 2.84 3.23 -1.24
CA LEU A 93 2.12 2.11 -1.86
C LEU A 93 0.77 2.53 -2.43
N ILE A 94 0.03 3.36 -1.70
CA ILE A 94 -1.24 3.94 -2.18
C ILE A 94 -0.99 4.77 -3.45
N SER A 95 0.09 5.54 -3.49
CA SER A 95 0.44 6.39 -4.64
C SER A 95 0.64 5.63 -5.94
N ILE A 96 1.05 4.35 -5.88
CA ILE A 96 1.23 3.49 -7.06
C ILE A 96 0.09 2.47 -7.24
N SER A 97 -0.82 2.36 -6.28
CA SER A 97 -1.84 1.29 -6.20
C SER A 97 -2.75 1.19 -7.43
N SER A 98 -3.26 2.31 -7.95
CA SER A 98 -4.10 2.33 -9.17
C SER A 98 -3.39 1.71 -10.37
N ARG A 99 -2.12 2.07 -10.58
CA ARG A 99 -1.33 1.59 -11.71
C ARG A 99 -1.05 0.09 -11.63
N LEU A 100 -1.00 -0.46 -10.42
CA LEU A 100 -0.83 -1.89 -10.18
C LEU A 100 -2.14 -2.69 -10.27
N GLY A 101 -3.28 -2.02 -10.48
CA GLY A 101 -4.59 -2.66 -10.60
C GLY A 101 -5.31 -2.90 -9.26
N TYR A 102 -4.75 -2.43 -8.14
CA TYR A 102 -5.29 -2.64 -6.79
C TYR A 102 -5.48 -1.31 -6.05
N PRO A 103 -6.30 -0.38 -6.55
CA PRO A 103 -6.41 0.97 -6.00
C PRO A 103 -6.87 0.98 -4.54
N LEU A 104 -6.12 1.74 -3.75
CA LEU A 104 -6.37 2.04 -2.35
C LEU A 104 -6.55 3.54 -2.16
N SER A 105 -7.27 3.95 -1.13
CA SER A 105 -7.48 5.36 -0.82
C SER A 105 -7.22 5.63 0.65
N ALA A 106 -6.63 6.79 0.95
CA ALA A 106 -6.34 7.21 2.31
C ALA A 106 -6.67 8.67 2.57
N MET A 107 -6.96 8.97 3.84
CA MET A 107 -7.02 10.31 4.41
C MET A 107 -6.01 10.39 5.53
N ILE A 108 -5.07 11.32 5.42
CA ILE A 108 -4.08 11.61 6.43
C ILE A 108 -4.76 12.36 7.57
N VAL A 109 -4.64 11.85 8.79
CA VAL A 109 -5.15 12.50 9.99
C VAL A 109 -3.97 13.04 10.78
N ALA A 110 -3.83 14.37 10.81
CA ALA A 110 -2.76 15.06 11.50
C ALA A 110 -3.27 16.31 12.22
N GLU A 111 -2.57 16.70 13.28
CA GLU A 111 -2.86 17.93 14.01
C GLU A 111 -2.23 19.16 13.33
N ASP A 112 -1.02 19.00 12.78
CA ASP A 112 -0.27 20.04 12.07
C ASP A 112 -0.24 19.78 10.55
N LYS A 113 -0.45 20.83 9.77
CA LYS A 113 -0.39 20.78 8.30
C LYS A 113 1.04 20.67 7.79
N LEU A 114 2.02 21.22 8.51
CA LEU A 114 3.43 21.21 8.08
C LEU A 114 3.98 19.78 8.04
N ASP A 115 3.63 18.96 9.04
CA ASP A 115 4.02 17.54 9.10
C ASP A 115 3.49 16.75 7.90
N VAL A 116 2.25 17.04 7.50
CA VAL A 116 1.62 16.41 6.32
C VAL A 116 2.33 16.80 5.03
N VAL A 117 2.66 18.09 4.86
CA VAL A 117 3.36 18.57 3.67
C VAL A 117 4.76 17.95 3.56
N GLY A 118 5.51 17.91 4.67
CA GLY A 118 6.84 17.28 4.69
C GLY A 118 6.79 15.79 4.36
N LEU A 119 5.81 15.07 4.91
CA LEU A 119 5.59 13.65 4.63
C LEU A 119 5.24 13.41 3.14
N LEU A 120 4.30 14.18 2.61
CA LEU A 120 3.88 14.06 1.21
C LEU A 120 5.01 14.41 0.23
N ASP A 121 5.83 15.42 0.51
CA ASP A 121 7.00 15.76 -0.30
C ASP A 121 8.05 14.63 -0.30
N ALA A 122 8.30 14.01 0.85
CA ALA A 122 9.19 12.86 0.95
C ALA A 122 8.68 11.66 0.12
N VAL A 123 7.38 11.38 0.17
CA VAL A 123 6.74 10.32 -0.62
C VAL A 123 6.75 10.64 -2.12
N ALA A 124 6.46 11.89 -2.50
CA ALA A 124 6.40 12.33 -3.89
C ALA A 124 7.74 12.16 -4.61
N LYS A 125 8.87 12.41 -3.92
CA LYS A 125 10.22 12.23 -4.48
C LYS A 125 10.53 10.79 -4.90
N LEU A 126 9.95 9.81 -4.21
CA LEU A 126 10.14 8.39 -4.50
C LEU A 126 9.10 7.83 -5.49
N THR A 127 8.01 8.58 -5.70
CA THR A 127 6.89 8.12 -6.51
C THR A 127 7.13 8.40 -7.99
N PRO A 128 6.82 7.44 -8.89
CA PRO A 128 6.79 7.70 -10.33
C PRO A 128 5.88 8.88 -10.71
N GLU A 129 6.38 9.86 -11.47
CA GLU A 129 5.59 11.03 -11.91
C GLU A 129 4.28 10.65 -12.62
N LYS A 130 4.28 9.54 -13.37
CA LYS A 130 3.08 9.07 -14.09
C LYS A 130 2.06 8.39 -13.19
N ALA A 131 2.43 8.02 -11.96
CA ALA A 131 1.54 7.31 -11.02
C ALA A 131 0.67 8.27 -10.19
N VAL A 132 1.08 9.53 -10.03
CA VAL A 132 0.39 10.50 -9.19
C VAL A 132 -0.07 11.71 -9.99
N ARG A 133 -1.17 12.31 -9.55
CA ARG A 133 -1.60 13.65 -9.96
C ARG A 133 -1.93 14.48 -8.73
N GLU A 134 -1.08 15.45 -8.43
CA GLU A 134 -1.33 16.40 -7.34
C GLU A 134 -2.30 17.49 -7.79
N VAL A 135 -3.32 17.77 -6.98
CA VAL A 135 -4.33 18.81 -7.23
C VAL A 135 -4.69 19.52 -5.93
N GLY A 136 -4.84 20.85 -5.97
CA GLY A 136 -5.29 21.62 -4.81
C GLY A 136 -6.76 21.41 -4.45
N SER A 137 -7.60 21.03 -5.43
CA SER A 137 -8.97 20.58 -5.26
C SER A 137 -9.40 19.82 -6.51
N VAL A 138 -10.21 18.77 -6.34
CA VAL A 138 -10.74 18.00 -7.45
C VAL A 138 -11.91 18.75 -8.08
N ALA A 139 -11.74 19.17 -9.33
CA ALA A 139 -12.82 19.76 -10.11
C ALA A 139 -13.74 18.68 -10.66
N LEU A 140 -15.05 18.95 -10.62
CA LEU A 140 -16.08 18.05 -11.12
C LEU A 140 -15.87 17.74 -12.62
N ASP A 141 -15.63 18.78 -13.41
CA ASP A 141 -15.40 18.68 -14.85
C ASP A 141 -14.22 17.74 -15.17
N LEU A 142 -13.15 17.78 -14.37
CA LEU A 142 -11.98 16.91 -14.56
C LEU A 142 -12.23 15.46 -14.15
N LEU A 143 -13.11 15.24 -13.16
CA LEU A 143 -13.48 13.90 -12.71
C LEU A 143 -14.29 13.17 -13.79
N PHE A 144 -15.14 13.90 -14.53
CA PHE A 144 -16.03 13.34 -15.55
C PHE A 144 -15.53 13.51 -16.99
N ALA A 145 -14.59 14.43 -17.24
CA ALA A 145 -14.01 14.65 -18.56
C ALA A 145 -13.45 13.35 -19.15
N GLN A 146 -13.88 13.05 -20.38
CA GLN A 146 -13.46 11.86 -21.13
C GLN A 146 -13.60 10.55 -20.32
N GLY A 147 -14.63 10.46 -19.48
CA GLY A 147 -14.88 9.27 -18.67
C GLY A 147 -13.97 9.11 -17.46
N GLY A 148 -13.30 10.19 -17.02
CA GLY A 148 -12.34 10.15 -15.91
C GLY A 148 -10.92 9.74 -16.34
N LEU A 149 -10.62 9.76 -17.65
CA LEU A 149 -9.31 9.40 -18.20
C LEU A 149 -8.14 10.15 -17.53
N HIS A 150 -8.40 11.36 -17.05
CA HIS A 150 -7.43 12.20 -16.37
C HIS A 150 -6.91 11.66 -15.03
N TYR A 151 -7.67 10.76 -14.39
CA TYR A 151 -7.36 10.15 -13.11
C TYR A 151 -7.23 8.63 -13.19
N ARG A 152 -7.55 8.03 -14.35
CA ARG A 152 -7.37 6.61 -14.59
C ARG A 152 -5.91 6.19 -14.41
N ASP A 153 -5.71 5.07 -13.71
CA ASP A 153 -4.40 4.49 -13.38
C ASP A 153 -3.46 5.43 -12.59
N ARG A 154 -4.01 6.49 -11.98
CA ARG A 154 -3.26 7.45 -11.16
C ARG A 154 -3.87 7.56 -9.77
N CYS A 155 -3.03 7.90 -8.80
CA CYS A 155 -3.46 8.32 -7.47
C CYS A 155 -3.60 9.84 -7.44
N ILE A 156 -4.76 10.33 -6.97
CA ILE A 156 -5.01 11.75 -6.77
C ILE A 156 -4.43 12.16 -5.42
N VAL A 157 -3.44 13.05 -5.39
CA VAL A 157 -2.92 13.60 -4.14
C VAL A 157 -3.51 14.98 -3.94
N CYS A 158 -4.24 15.16 -2.83
CA CYS A 158 -4.87 16.42 -2.49
C CYS A 158 -4.42 16.87 -1.09
N PRO A 159 -3.43 17.77 -0.98
CA PRO A 159 -2.92 18.23 0.31
C PRO A 159 -3.89 19.18 1.04
N ASN A 160 -4.91 19.69 0.34
CA ASN A 160 -5.90 20.59 0.91
C ASN A 160 -7.03 19.80 1.60
N PRO A 161 -7.33 20.06 2.89
CA PRO A 161 -8.36 19.32 3.60
C PRO A 161 -9.77 19.39 3.00
N ASP A 162 -10.09 20.49 2.33
CA ASP A 162 -11.39 20.69 1.69
C ASP A 162 -11.40 20.29 0.20
N GLY A 163 -10.30 19.68 -0.28
CA GLY A 163 -10.06 19.45 -1.70
C GLY A 163 -11.06 18.54 -2.39
N PHE A 164 -11.70 17.63 -1.64
CA PHE A 164 -12.72 16.69 -2.12
C PHE A 164 -14.17 17.12 -1.83
N SER A 165 -14.38 18.24 -1.14
CA SER A 165 -15.71 18.67 -0.68
C SER A 165 -16.76 18.78 -1.80
N LYS A 166 -16.36 19.20 -3.01
CA LYS A 166 -17.25 19.37 -4.16
C LYS A 166 -17.62 18.05 -4.86
N VAL A 167 -16.81 17.01 -4.69
CA VAL A 167 -16.96 15.73 -5.40
C VAL A 167 -17.20 14.56 -4.45
N GLN A 168 -17.48 14.83 -3.17
CA GLN A 168 -17.57 13.84 -2.11
C GLN A 168 -18.52 12.68 -2.48
N ALA A 169 -19.77 12.99 -2.84
CA ALA A 169 -20.77 11.99 -3.20
C ALA A 169 -20.35 11.15 -4.42
N HIS A 170 -19.62 11.75 -5.37
CA HIS A 170 -19.14 11.04 -6.55
C HIS A 170 -17.96 10.12 -6.22
N ILE A 171 -17.06 10.53 -5.32
CA ILE A 171 -15.97 9.67 -4.84
C ILE A 171 -16.54 8.49 -4.04
N GLU A 172 -17.52 8.73 -3.17
CA GLU A 172 -18.20 7.65 -2.43
C GLU A 172 -18.87 6.66 -3.40
N SER A 173 -19.53 7.15 -4.46
CA SER A 173 -20.08 6.32 -5.54
C SER A 173 -19.01 5.52 -6.29
N LEU A 174 -17.87 6.14 -6.62
CA LEU A 174 -16.75 5.46 -7.28
C LEU A 174 -16.14 4.37 -6.40
N LEU A 175 -16.07 4.57 -5.08
CA LEU A 175 -15.56 3.57 -4.14
C LEU A 175 -16.54 2.42 -3.88
N SER A 176 -17.85 2.69 -3.94
CA SER A 176 -18.90 1.69 -3.70
C SER A 176 -19.28 0.88 -4.95
N SER A 177 -19.24 1.50 -6.13
CA SER A 177 -19.85 0.95 -7.35
C SER A 177 -18.92 0.98 -8.57
N ASP A 178 -17.68 1.44 -8.42
CA ASP A 178 -16.69 1.62 -9.50
C ASP A 178 -17.15 2.53 -10.65
N HIS A 179 -18.24 3.27 -10.44
CA HIS A 179 -18.72 4.28 -11.38
C HIS A 179 -19.45 5.40 -10.64
N ALA A 180 -19.44 6.58 -11.25
CA ALA A 180 -20.26 7.70 -10.85
C ALA A 180 -20.92 8.31 -12.08
N THR A 181 -22.12 8.87 -11.88
CA THR A 181 -22.85 9.60 -12.93
C THR A 181 -23.08 11.04 -12.48
N HIS A 182 -23.00 11.97 -13.41
CA HIS A 182 -23.27 13.38 -13.21
C HIS A 182 -24.08 13.91 -14.39
N GLN A 183 -25.02 14.80 -14.11
CA GLN A 183 -25.81 15.46 -15.16
C GLN A 183 -25.38 16.91 -15.25
N GLU A 184 -24.87 17.31 -16.41
CA GLU A 184 -24.39 18.66 -16.66
C GLU A 184 -25.31 19.37 -17.68
N LEU A 185 -25.58 20.65 -17.42
CA LEU A 185 -26.36 21.48 -18.33
C LEU A 185 -25.43 22.06 -19.41
N VAL A 186 -25.52 21.52 -20.62
CA VAL A 186 -24.68 21.93 -21.75
C VAL A 186 -25.42 22.95 -22.60
N LYS A 187 -24.92 24.19 -22.60
CA LYS A 187 -25.42 25.27 -23.47
C LYS A 187 -24.67 25.23 -24.80
N ARG A 188 -25.34 24.73 -25.84
CA ARG A 188 -24.86 24.76 -27.23
C ARG A 188 -25.38 26.02 -27.92
N ARG A 189 -24.79 26.43 -29.05
CA ARG A 189 -25.17 27.65 -29.79
C ARG A 189 -26.67 27.77 -30.12
N PHE A 190 -27.39 26.66 -30.20
CA PHE A 190 -28.81 26.61 -30.61
C PHE A 190 -29.72 25.83 -29.66
N ASP A 191 -29.18 25.25 -28.58
CA ASP A 191 -29.96 24.40 -27.68
C ASP A 191 -29.31 24.34 -26.29
N THR A 192 -30.12 24.20 -25.25
CA THR A 192 -29.66 23.91 -23.88
C THR A 192 -30.15 22.52 -23.52
N GLY A 193 -29.24 21.56 -23.49
CA GLY A 193 -29.54 20.17 -23.18
C GLY A 193 -28.94 19.74 -21.85
N MET A 194 -29.47 18.66 -21.28
CA MET A 194 -28.81 17.94 -20.19
C MET A 194 -27.98 16.81 -20.81
N GLU A 195 -26.69 16.76 -20.49
CA GLU A 195 -25.81 15.65 -20.85
C GLU A 195 -25.47 14.84 -19.61
N VAL A 196 -25.52 13.51 -19.74
CA VAL A 196 -25.11 12.59 -18.67
C VAL A 196 -23.65 12.24 -18.90
N CYS A 197 -22.80 12.65 -17.96
CA CYS A 197 -21.38 12.31 -17.92
C CYS A 197 -21.18 11.15 -16.94
N THR A 198 -20.37 10.17 -17.32
CA THR A 198 -20.08 8.99 -16.50
C THR A 198 -18.59 8.86 -16.27
N ALA A 199 -18.16 8.78 -15.01
CA ALA A 199 -16.78 8.45 -14.65
C ALA A 199 -16.72 6.95 -14.31
N GLN A 200 -15.71 6.25 -14.83
CA GLN A 200 -15.52 4.82 -14.58
C GLN A 200 -14.19 4.54 -13.90
N GLY A 201 -14.21 3.48 -13.09
CA GLY A 201 -13.04 2.82 -12.57
C GLY A 201 -12.86 3.05 -11.08
N PRO A 202 -12.23 2.09 -10.39
CA PRO A 202 -11.89 2.27 -9.00
C PRO A 202 -10.82 3.37 -8.86
N ILE A 203 -11.07 4.30 -7.95
CA ILE A 203 -10.24 5.49 -7.73
C ILE A 203 -9.23 5.25 -6.60
N SER A 204 -8.01 5.78 -6.75
CA SER A 204 -7.04 5.92 -5.66
C SER A 204 -6.82 7.39 -5.36
N PHE A 205 -6.79 7.74 -4.08
CA PHE A 205 -6.43 9.08 -3.66
C PHE A 205 -5.78 9.11 -2.27
N ILE A 206 -5.06 10.20 -2.04
CA ILE A 206 -4.52 10.60 -0.75
C ILE A 206 -5.06 11.99 -0.45
N GLY A 207 -5.87 12.11 0.59
CA GLY A 207 -6.38 13.38 1.09
C GLY A 207 -5.87 13.71 2.48
N VAL A 208 -6.22 14.88 2.98
CA VAL A 208 -5.89 15.34 4.34
C VAL A 208 -7.19 15.61 5.08
N GLU A 209 -7.32 15.13 6.31
CA GLU A 209 -8.44 15.46 7.18
C GLU A 209 -8.05 16.58 8.15
N ASN A 210 -8.94 17.54 8.36
CA ASN A 210 -8.67 18.65 9.27
C ASN A 210 -8.87 18.19 10.73
N GLY A 211 -7.79 18.04 11.50
CA GLY A 211 -7.83 17.58 12.89
C GLY A 211 -8.75 18.38 13.83
N LYS A 212 -9.07 19.64 13.50
CA LYS A 212 -10.00 20.49 14.29
C LYS A 212 -11.49 20.24 13.99
N LYS A 213 -11.81 19.54 12.91
CA LYS A 213 -13.17 19.21 12.46
C LYS A 213 -13.25 17.73 12.04
N SER A 214 -12.78 16.86 12.93
CA SER A 214 -12.89 15.40 12.77
C SER A 214 -14.36 15.04 12.43
N GLY A 215 -14.54 14.25 11.36
CA GLY A 215 -15.87 13.77 10.94
C GLY A 215 -16.56 14.55 9.81
N LYS A 216 -15.93 15.59 9.25
CA LYS A 216 -16.42 16.24 8.01
C LYS A 216 -15.70 15.79 6.73
N GLY A 217 -14.71 14.91 6.85
CA GLY A 217 -14.03 14.32 5.69
C GLY A 217 -14.84 13.21 5.03
N LEU A 218 -14.29 12.65 3.95
CA LEU A 218 -14.81 11.42 3.35
C LEU A 218 -14.89 10.31 4.41
N SER A 219 -16.06 9.65 4.50
CA SER A 219 -16.39 8.70 5.57
C SER A 219 -16.54 7.26 5.08
N HIS A 220 -16.25 7.00 3.81
CA HIS A 220 -16.39 5.68 3.23
C HIS A 220 -15.45 4.64 3.91
N PRO A 221 -15.94 3.44 4.26
CA PRO A 221 -15.17 2.43 5.01
C PRO A 221 -13.95 1.86 4.27
N SER A 222 -13.84 2.06 2.95
CA SER A 222 -12.65 1.65 2.17
C SER A 222 -11.49 2.66 2.25
N ILE A 223 -11.71 3.81 2.90
CA ILE A 223 -10.71 4.87 3.01
C ILE A 223 -9.94 4.67 4.30
N LEU A 224 -8.63 4.43 4.18
CA LEU A 224 -7.74 4.29 5.31
C LEU A 224 -7.51 5.63 5.99
N LYS A 225 -7.76 5.71 7.30
CA LYS A 225 -7.43 6.89 8.12
C LYS A 225 -6.01 6.73 8.64
N VAL A 226 -5.04 7.38 8.00
CA VAL A 226 -3.62 7.22 8.32
C VAL A 226 -3.20 8.31 9.31
N PRO A 227 -2.97 7.98 10.60
CA PRO A 227 -2.51 8.97 11.56
C PRO A 227 -1.06 9.37 11.26
N VAL A 228 -0.78 10.66 11.39
CA VAL A 228 0.58 11.22 11.32
C VAL A 228 0.84 11.94 12.63
N LEU A 229 1.86 11.47 13.35
CA LEU A 229 2.26 12.03 14.62
C LEU A 229 3.05 13.32 14.41
N ARG A 230 2.88 14.24 15.35
CA ARG A 230 3.58 15.52 15.34
C ARG A 230 5.07 15.29 15.48
N GLN A 231 5.87 15.96 14.63
CA GLN A 231 7.32 15.93 14.78
C GLN A 231 7.71 16.70 16.04
N THR A 232 8.01 16.00 17.13
CA THR A 232 8.78 16.58 18.23
C THR A 232 10.22 16.73 17.75
N PHE A 233 10.77 17.93 17.84
CA PHE A 233 12.17 18.19 17.48
C PHE A 233 13.08 17.30 18.33
N LEU A 234 13.56 16.19 17.77
CA LEU A 234 14.67 15.45 18.34
C LEU A 234 15.95 16.25 18.08
N PRO A 235 16.82 16.42 19.09
CA PRO A 235 18.17 16.92 18.89
C PRO A 235 18.87 16.13 17.77
N GLU A 236 19.60 16.82 16.91
CA GLU A 236 20.28 16.26 15.72
C GLU A 236 21.20 15.07 16.06
N SER A 237 21.77 15.07 17.27
CA SER A 237 22.58 13.97 17.80
C SER A 237 21.79 12.67 18.06
N LEU A 238 20.53 12.77 18.49
CA LEU A 238 19.64 11.62 18.70
C LEU A 238 19.04 11.11 17.39
N GLN A 239 18.81 12.00 16.42
CA GLN A 239 18.38 11.59 15.08
C GLN A 239 19.46 10.74 14.41
N THR A 240 20.72 11.16 14.50
CA THR A 240 21.85 10.43 13.91
C THR A 240 22.01 9.04 14.54
N SER A 241 21.88 8.92 15.87
CA SER A 241 21.96 7.61 16.54
C SER A 241 20.82 6.68 16.16
N VAL A 242 19.57 7.18 16.05
CA VAL A 242 18.42 6.35 15.63
C VAL A 242 18.57 5.91 14.17
N LEU A 243 19.03 6.79 13.29
CA LEU A 243 19.34 6.49 11.89
C LEU A 243 20.44 5.43 11.74
N GLU A 244 21.44 5.45 12.63
CA GLU A 244 22.51 4.45 12.66
C GLU A 244 22.05 3.10 13.22
N HIS A 245 21.05 3.07 14.12
CA HIS A 245 20.55 1.83 14.73
C HIS A 245 19.61 1.04 13.81
N MET A 246 18.93 1.69 12.87
CA MET A 246 17.98 1.01 11.97
C MET A 246 18.67 0.31 10.78
N ASP A 247 19.93 0.62 10.49
CA ASP A 247 20.78 0.06 9.41
C ASP A 247 20.05 -0.28 8.08
N LEU A 248 19.08 0.57 7.70
CA LEU A 248 18.29 0.37 6.49
C LEU A 248 19.12 0.70 5.25
N ALA A 249 19.03 -0.16 4.23
CA ALA A 249 19.74 0.01 2.97
C ALA A 249 19.50 1.41 2.37
N LYS A 250 20.58 2.05 1.93
CA LYS A 250 20.55 3.41 1.37
C LYS A 250 20.69 3.35 -0.13
N SER A 251 19.61 3.70 -0.83
CA SER A 251 19.60 3.76 -2.29
C SER A 251 19.33 5.18 -2.80
N PRO A 252 19.95 5.57 -3.91
CA PRO A 252 19.60 6.82 -4.59
C PRO A 252 18.11 6.87 -4.93
N ASP A 253 17.53 8.07 -4.84
CA ASP A 253 16.12 8.35 -5.17
C ASP A 253 15.76 7.87 -6.58
N PHE A 254 16.62 8.11 -7.56
CA PHE A 254 16.39 7.70 -8.93
C PHE A 254 16.26 6.18 -9.05
N LYS A 255 17.05 5.36 -8.32
CA LYS A 255 16.96 3.90 -8.38
C LYS A 255 15.62 3.41 -7.84
N ILE A 256 15.21 3.95 -6.69
CA ILE A 256 13.94 3.61 -6.05
C ILE A 256 12.78 3.98 -6.99
N ARG A 257 12.76 5.22 -7.47
CA ARG A 257 11.72 5.70 -8.37
C ARG A 257 11.67 4.91 -9.67
N LYS A 258 12.83 4.57 -10.25
CA LYS A 258 12.89 3.69 -11.43
C LYS A 258 12.34 2.31 -11.12
N THR A 259 12.66 1.73 -9.98
CA THR A 259 12.12 0.43 -9.57
C THR A 259 10.59 0.42 -9.56
N PHE A 260 9.95 1.43 -8.96
CA PHE A 260 8.50 1.56 -8.98
C PHE A 260 7.94 1.91 -10.37
N GLU A 261 8.69 2.65 -11.21
CA GLU A 261 8.33 2.93 -12.61
C GLU A 261 8.28 1.66 -13.47
N ARG A 262 8.98 0.57 -13.10
CA ARG A 262 8.98 -0.69 -13.85
C ARG A 262 7.79 -1.60 -13.56
N LEU A 263 7.17 -1.44 -12.38
CA LEU A 263 6.08 -2.30 -11.96
C LEU A 263 4.86 -2.16 -12.90
N LYS A 264 4.21 -3.29 -13.14
CA LYS A 264 3.03 -3.44 -14.00
C LYS A 264 1.95 -4.21 -13.25
N ALA A 265 0.69 -3.96 -13.59
CA ALA A 265 -0.43 -4.72 -13.04
C ALA A 265 -0.31 -6.20 -13.45
N VAL A 266 -0.45 -7.09 -12.46
CA VAL A 266 -0.45 -8.54 -12.64
C VAL A 266 -1.52 -9.13 -11.70
N PRO A 267 -2.30 -10.13 -12.14
CA PRO A 267 -3.19 -10.86 -11.25
C PRO A 267 -2.40 -11.54 -10.12
N VAL A 268 -2.88 -11.43 -8.87
CA VAL A 268 -2.26 -12.05 -7.71
C VAL A 268 -3.22 -13.04 -7.09
N GLU A 269 -2.79 -14.29 -6.97
CA GLU A 269 -3.47 -15.32 -6.21
C GLU A 269 -2.99 -15.27 -4.75
N ILE A 270 -3.92 -15.31 -3.80
CA ILE A 270 -3.63 -15.32 -2.36
C ILE A 270 -4.12 -16.66 -1.79
N PRO A 271 -3.26 -17.68 -1.68
CA PRO A 271 -3.65 -19.04 -1.30
C PRO A 271 -4.30 -19.15 0.08
N PHE A 272 -3.99 -18.20 0.97
CA PHE A 272 -4.47 -18.14 2.35
C PHE A 272 -5.62 -17.14 2.56
N ALA A 273 -6.28 -16.68 1.49
CA ALA A 273 -7.36 -15.70 1.59
C ALA A 273 -8.51 -16.16 2.49
N GLU A 274 -8.87 -17.45 2.48
CA GLU A 274 -9.92 -18.00 3.33
C GLU A 274 -9.59 -17.89 4.83
N VAL A 275 -8.32 -18.11 5.20
CA VAL A 275 -7.86 -17.98 6.60
C VAL A 275 -7.99 -16.54 7.08
N LEU A 276 -7.62 -15.58 6.23
CA LEU A 276 -7.79 -14.14 6.53
C LEU A 276 -9.27 -13.76 6.64
N TRP A 277 -10.12 -14.32 5.76
CA TRP A 277 -11.55 -14.06 5.78
C TRP A 277 -12.19 -14.56 7.08
N GLN A 278 -11.83 -15.77 7.53
CA GLN A 278 -12.29 -16.32 8.81
C GLN A 278 -11.93 -15.39 9.97
N ALA A 279 -10.67 -14.93 10.07
CA ALA A 279 -10.25 -14.01 11.12
C ALA A 279 -11.01 -12.67 11.10
N ILE A 280 -11.25 -12.10 9.92
CA ILE A 280 -12.03 -10.87 9.76
C ILE A 280 -13.50 -11.10 10.14
N ALA A 281 -14.10 -12.22 9.74
CA ALA A 281 -15.48 -12.56 10.06
C ALA A 281 -15.67 -12.78 11.57
N GLU A 282 -14.72 -13.45 12.23
CA GLU A 282 -14.72 -13.69 13.68
C GLU A 282 -14.51 -12.41 14.50
N SER A 283 -13.82 -11.41 13.94
CA SER A 283 -13.60 -10.12 14.60
C SER A 283 -14.87 -9.27 14.76
N GLN A 284 -16.01 -9.69 14.19
CA GLN A 284 -17.30 -8.98 14.20
C GLN A 284 -17.17 -7.51 13.76
N CYS A 285 -16.25 -7.23 12.84
CA CYS A 285 -15.96 -5.88 12.42
C CYS A 285 -17.06 -5.29 11.53
N GLU A 286 -17.24 -3.97 11.56
CA GLU A 286 -18.11 -3.29 10.60
C GLU A 286 -17.55 -3.42 9.17
N HIS A 287 -18.41 -3.70 8.18
CA HIS A 287 -18.02 -3.83 6.77
C HIS A 287 -16.86 -4.83 6.50
N PRO A 288 -16.99 -6.11 6.90
CA PRO A 288 -15.91 -7.10 6.80
C PRO A 288 -15.41 -7.30 5.36
N PHE A 289 -16.31 -7.30 4.37
CA PHE A 289 -15.96 -7.42 2.95
C PHE A 289 -15.06 -6.28 2.47
N ILE A 290 -15.32 -5.05 2.92
CA ILE A 290 -14.55 -3.88 2.51
C ILE A 290 -13.15 -3.91 3.14
N LYS A 291 -13.07 -4.27 4.43
CA LYS A 291 -11.78 -4.42 5.14
C LYS A 291 -10.94 -5.55 4.55
N MET A 292 -11.57 -6.68 4.21
CA MET A 292 -10.91 -7.76 3.50
C MET A 292 -10.41 -7.32 2.12
N SER A 293 -11.21 -6.55 1.37
CA SER A 293 -10.79 -6.00 0.08
C SER A 293 -9.55 -5.12 0.21
N VAL A 294 -9.49 -4.26 1.24
CA VAL A 294 -8.31 -3.41 1.52
C VAL A 294 -7.08 -4.27 1.83
N LEU A 295 -7.22 -5.29 2.67
CA LEU A 295 -6.14 -6.21 3.02
C LEU A 295 -5.60 -6.97 1.79
N ILE A 296 -6.49 -7.58 1.01
CA ILE A 296 -6.14 -8.31 -0.22
C ILE A 296 -5.40 -7.38 -1.19
N LYS A 297 -5.93 -6.18 -1.45
CA LYS A 297 -5.30 -5.21 -2.35
C LYS A 297 -3.88 -4.86 -1.91
N LEU A 298 -3.65 -4.66 -0.62
CA LEU A 298 -2.32 -4.35 -0.12
C LEU A 298 -1.36 -5.54 -0.23
N ILE A 299 -1.82 -6.75 0.09
CA ILE A 299 -1.04 -7.99 -0.11
C ILE A 299 -0.65 -8.13 -1.58
N SER A 300 -1.59 -7.89 -2.51
CA SER A 300 -1.32 -7.94 -3.95
C SER A 300 -0.28 -6.90 -4.38
N ILE A 301 -0.32 -5.68 -3.84
CA ILE A 301 0.70 -4.66 -4.10
C ILE A 301 2.07 -5.11 -3.59
N CYS A 302 2.14 -5.63 -2.36
CA CYS A 302 3.38 -6.16 -1.77
C CYS A 302 3.95 -7.32 -2.61
N ALA A 303 3.10 -8.25 -3.05
CA ALA A 303 3.49 -9.37 -3.90
C ALA A 303 4.08 -8.91 -5.24
N ILE A 304 3.47 -7.91 -5.89
CA ILE A 304 4.00 -7.35 -7.15
C ILE A 304 5.37 -6.69 -6.93
N ILE A 305 5.54 -5.97 -5.81
CA ILE A 305 6.80 -5.30 -5.46
C ILE A 305 7.91 -6.32 -5.17
N ASN A 306 7.59 -7.40 -4.48
CA ASN A 306 8.53 -8.46 -4.14
C ASN A 306 8.76 -9.46 -5.29
N GLN A 307 7.96 -9.41 -6.36
CA GLN A 307 8.11 -10.26 -7.55
C GLN A 307 8.09 -9.41 -8.84
N PRO A 308 9.01 -8.45 -8.99
CA PRO A 308 9.00 -7.51 -10.10
C PRO A 308 9.15 -8.25 -11.46
N PRO A 309 8.70 -7.63 -12.56
CA PRO A 309 8.91 -8.20 -13.89
C PRO A 309 10.42 -8.37 -14.18
N PRO A 310 10.81 -9.43 -14.93
CA PRO A 310 12.20 -9.61 -15.34
C PRO A 310 12.67 -8.39 -16.13
N LEU A 311 13.93 -8.02 -15.94
CA LEU A 311 14.54 -6.90 -16.66
C LEU A 311 14.83 -7.32 -18.10
N THR A 312 14.36 -6.53 -19.06
CA THR A 312 14.60 -6.79 -20.49
C THR A 312 15.75 -5.95 -21.04
N ASN A 313 16.46 -6.44 -22.06
CA ASN A 313 17.50 -5.67 -22.75
C ASN A 313 16.94 -4.39 -23.38
N ALA A 314 15.68 -4.42 -23.83
CA ALA A 314 15.01 -3.25 -24.40
C ALA A 314 14.78 -2.17 -23.33
N GLU A 315 14.35 -2.59 -22.13
CA GLU A 315 14.18 -1.71 -20.98
C GLU A 315 15.53 -1.09 -20.57
N LEU A 316 16.56 -1.92 -20.38
CA LEU A 316 17.91 -1.45 -20.06
C LEU A 316 18.47 -0.48 -21.12
N GLY A 317 18.35 -0.81 -22.40
CA GLY A 317 18.78 0.04 -23.49
C GLY A 317 18.00 1.36 -23.57
N SER A 318 16.69 1.35 -23.29
CA SER A 318 15.87 2.57 -23.22
C SER A 318 16.43 3.55 -22.19
N TYR A 319 16.93 3.04 -21.07
CA TYR A 319 17.56 3.84 -20.03
C TYR A 319 18.93 4.38 -20.46
N PHE A 320 19.79 3.53 -21.02
CA PHE A 320 21.13 3.96 -21.44
C PHE A 320 21.11 5.03 -22.52
N TYR A 321 20.18 4.91 -23.47
CA TYR A 321 20.14 5.81 -24.63
C TYR A 321 19.14 6.96 -24.47
N GLY A 322 18.27 6.93 -23.45
CA GLY A 322 17.21 7.94 -23.26
C GLY A 322 16.14 7.90 -24.36
N ILE A 323 15.95 6.75 -24.99
CA ILE A 323 15.05 6.51 -26.13
C ILE A 323 13.89 5.63 -25.64
N SER A 324 12.73 5.65 -26.31
CA SER A 324 11.60 4.81 -25.88
C SER A 324 11.94 3.31 -25.95
N GLU A 325 11.43 2.53 -24.99
CA GLU A 325 11.61 1.07 -24.97
C GLU A 325 11.14 0.42 -26.29
N VAL A 326 10.10 0.96 -26.90
CA VAL A 326 9.54 0.48 -28.18
C VAL A 326 10.54 0.65 -29.33
N GLU A 327 11.23 1.78 -29.39
CA GLU A 327 12.24 2.06 -30.41
C GLU A 327 13.49 1.20 -30.21
N VAL A 328 13.93 1.02 -28.97
CA VAL A 328 15.05 0.13 -28.64
C VAL A 328 14.71 -1.32 -28.98
N ARG A 329 13.51 -1.78 -28.62
CA ARG A 329 13.02 -3.12 -28.97
C ARG A 329 13.00 -3.33 -30.48
N ARG A 330 12.52 -2.33 -31.24
CA ARG A 330 12.53 -2.38 -32.72
C ARG A 330 13.96 -2.47 -33.28
N ALA A 331 14.90 -1.74 -32.69
CA ALA A 331 16.31 -1.79 -33.08
C ALA A 331 16.95 -3.16 -32.77
N LEU A 332 16.67 -3.73 -31.59
CA LEU A 332 17.14 -5.07 -31.20
C LEU A 332 16.59 -6.16 -32.12
N VAL A 333 15.31 -6.10 -32.47
CA VAL A 333 14.69 -7.00 -33.46
C VAL A 333 15.37 -6.86 -34.83
N GLY A 334 15.70 -5.64 -35.26
CA GLY A 334 16.42 -5.38 -36.51
C GLY A 334 17.85 -5.92 -36.53
N LEU A 335 18.45 -6.15 -35.36
CA LEU A 335 19.80 -6.72 -35.19
C LEU A 335 19.80 -8.26 -35.09
N GLY A 336 18.64 -8.91 -35.22
CA GLY A 336 18.51 -10.37 -35.19
C GLY A 336 18.35 -10.97 -33.79
N ASP A 337 18.05 -10.15 -32.78
CA ASP A 337 17.68 -10.63 -31.43
C ASP A 337 16.21 -11.07 -31.41
N ASP A 338 15.92 -12.21 -32.04
CA ASP A 338 14.56 -12.75 -32.21
C ASP A 338 13.94 -13.34 -30.92
N GLN A 339 14.69 -13.42 -29.81
CA GLN A 339 14.19 -13.98 -28.54
C GLN A 339 13.17 -13.06 -27.83
N GLN A 340 13.06 -11.79 -28.21
CA GLN A 340 12.12 -10.85 -27.58
C GLN A 340 10.70 -10.84 -28.17
N ARG A 341 10.40 -11.67 -29.19
CA ARG A 341 9.06 -11.70 -29.82
C ARG A 341 7.93 -12.28 -28.94
N GLN A 342 8.22 -12.77 -27.73
CA GLN A 342 7.24 -13.53 -26.94
C GLN A 342 7.07 -13.14 -25.47
N GLU A 343 7.74 -12.10 -24.98
CA GLU A 343 7.40 -11.48 -23.68
C GLU A 343 6.53 -10.24 -23.86
N ASP A 344 5.59 -10.29 -24.80
CA ASP A 344 4.47 -9.35 -24.80
C ASP A 344 3.60 -9.65 -23.57
N VAL A 345 3.81 -8.83 -22.53
CA VAL A 345 2.86 -7.96 -21.78
C VAL A 345 1.49 -8.54 -21.33
N THR A 346 1.08 -9.73 -21.75
CA THR A 346 -0.19 -10.38 -21.38
C THR A 346 -0.03 -11.85 -20.94
N GLY A 347 1.19 -12.40 -20.97
CA GLY A 347 1.46 -13.82 -20.72
C GLY A 347 2.00 -14.18 -19.33
N ARG A 348 2.22 -13.23 -18.42
CA ARG A 348 2.58 -13.57 -17.03
C ARG A 348 1.33 -14.16 -16.38
N GLY A 349 1.35 -15.46 -16.08
CA GLY A 349 0.34 -16.10 -15.25
C GLY A 349 0.22 -15.38 -13.90
N ALA A 350 -0.86 -15.65 -13.17
CA ALA A 350 -1.03 -15.07 -11.85
C ALA A 350 0.17 -15.38 -10.96
N ILE A 351 0.63 -14.38 -10.19
CA ILE A 351 1.69 -14.58 -9.21
C ILE A 351 1.07 -14.99 -7.87
N ASN A 352 1.77 -15.79 -7.07
CA ASN A 352 1.30 -16.20 -5.76
C ASN A 352 1.85 -15.26 -4.69
N ALA A 353 0.96 -14.73 -3.85
CA ALA A 353 1.36 -14.04 -2.63
C ALA A 353 1.93 -15.03 -1.61
N THR A 354 2.92 -14.58 -0.86
CA THR A 354 3.63 -15.35 0.16
C THR A 354 3.34 -14.82 1.56
N LYS A 355 3.76 -15.56 2.60
CA LYS A 355 3.72 -15.05 3.98
C LYS A 355 4.52 -13.76 4.18
N ILE A 356 5.55 -13.49 3.38
CA ILE A 356 6.33 -12.24 3.43
C ILE A 356 5.46 -11.06 2.99
N ASP A 357 4.73 -11.22 1.90
CA ASP A 357 3.83 -10.17 1.37
C ASP A 357 2.72 -9.85 2.36
N TYR A 358 2.18 -10.90 3.00
CA TYR A 358 1.22 -10.76 4.08
C TYR A 358 1.81 -10.05 5.31
N TYR A 359 3.01 -10.44 5.75
CA TYR A 359 3.70 -9.81 6.87
C TYR A 359 3.89 -8.30 6.66
N LEU A 360 4.35 -7.90 5.47
CA LEU A 360 4.51 -6.49 5.12
C LEU A 360 3.16 -5.75 5.11
N ALA A 361 2.12 -6.34 4.50
CA ALA A 361 0.79 -5.76 4.47
C ALA A 361 0.19 -5.62 5.89
N LYS A 362 0.34 -6.65 6.74
CA LYS A 362 -0.09 -6.65 8.14
C LYS A 362 0.59 -5.53 8.93
N GLY A 363 1.91 -5.40 8.81
CA GLY A 363 2.69 -4.36 9.50
C GLY A 363 2.32 -2.94 9.06
N LEU A 364 1.97 -2.74 7.78
CA LEU A 364 1.54 -1.46 7.25
C LEU A 364 0.10 -1.09 7.63
N LEU A 365 -0.79 -2.08 7.79
CA LEU A 365 -2.20 -1.89 8.17
C LEU A 365 -2.46 -1.97 9.69
N GLU A 366 -1.42 -2.22 10.47
CA GLU A 366 -1.52 -2.36 11.92
C GLU A 366 -2.19 -1.12 12.54
N GLY A 367 -3.28 -1.35 13.27
CA GLY A 367 -4.10 -0.30 13.90
C GLY A 367 -4.99 0.51 12.95
N LEU A 368 -4.95 0.26 11.63
CA LEU A 368 -5.79 0.95 10.65
C LEU A 368 -7.10 0.20 10.34
N LEU A 369 -7.08 -1.13 10.43
CA LEU A 369 -8.27 -1.97 10.32
C LEU A 369 -8.91 -2.11 11.71
N SER A 370 -9.84 -1.23 12.05
CA SER A 370 -10.56 -1.27 13.34
C SER A 370 -11.78 -2.20 13.29
N THR A 371 -12.25 -2.71 14.42
CA THR A 371 -13.50 -3.50 14.51
C THR A 371 -14.77 -2.65 14.40
N GLY A 372 -14.67 -1.32 14.38
CA GLY A 372 -15.83 -0.41 14.31
C GLY A 372 -15.94 0.48 15.56
N GLY A 373 -14.87 1.25 15.82
CA GLY A 373 -14.90 2.38 16.72
C GLY A 373 -14.91 3.69 15.91
N PRO A 374 -15.68 4.71 16.31
CA PRO A 374 -15.49 6.05 15.77
C PRO A 374 -14.06 6.52 16.10
N TYR A 375 -13.39 7.14 15.13
CA TYR A 375 -12.03 7.64 15.29
C TYR A 375 -11.96 8.58 16.50
N LEU A 376 -11.34 8.12 17.58
CA LEU A 376 -11.15 8.91 18.79
C LEU A 376 -9.86 9.72 18.67
N ASN A 377 -9.93 11.02 18.98
CA ASN A 377 -8.72 11.79 19.23
C ASN A 377 -8.03 11.34 20.53
N GLU A 378 -6.75 11.67 20.72
CA GLU A 378 -5.99 11.24 21.90
C GLU A 378 -6.64 11.64 23.24
N ARG A 379 -7.25 12.83 23.28
CA ARG A 379 -7.98 13.27 24.48
C ARG A 379 -9.19 12.38 24.78
N GLN A 380 -9.96 12.00 23.77
CA GLN A 380 -11.09 11.07 23.89
C GLN A 380 -10.64 9.66 24.31
N LYS A 381 -9.51 9.18 23.77
CA LYS A 381 -8.90 7.90 24.20
C LYS A 381 -8.50 7.96 25.67
N GLN A 382 -7.84 9.04 26.11
CA GLN A 382 -7.49 9.26 27.51
C GLN A 382 -8.71 9.32 28.43
N VAL A 383 -9.79 9.99 27.99
CA VAL A 383 -11.06 10.05 28.72
C VAL A 383 -11.69 8.67 28.87
N PHE A 384 -11.81 7.90 27.77
CA PHE A 384 -12.34 6.54 27.84
C PHE A 384 -11.46 5.65 28.73
N GLN A 385 -10.14 5.67 28.53
CA GLN A 385 -9.21 4.84 29.30
C GLN A 385 -9.30 5.14 30.79
N SER A 386 -9.44 6.42 31.15
CA SER A 386 -9.65 6.84 32.54
C SER A 386 -10.97 6.28 33.11
N VAL A 387 -12.05 6.31 32.35
CA VAL A 387 -13.34 5.70 32.77
C VAL A 387 -13.19 4.19 32.92
N LYS A 388 -12.57 3.51 31.95
CA LYS A 388 -12.29 2.07 31.96
C LYS A 388 -11.51 1.65 33.20
N GLU A 389 -10.39 2.30 33.48
CA GLU A 389 -9.54 1.97 34.62
C GLU A 389 -10.25 2.17 35.96
N ILE A 390 -11.04 3.25 36.10
CA ILE A 390 -11.83 3.48 37.32
C ILE A 390 -12.91 2.40 37.45
N ASN A 391 -13.66 2.09 36.38
CA ASN A 391 -14.71 1.07 36.42
C ASN A 391 -14.14 -0.32 36.75
N ILE A 392 -13.06 -0.74 36.08
CA ILE A 392 -12.39 -2.03 36.31
C ILE A 392 -11.75 -2.06 37.70
N GLY A 393 -11.08 -0.99 38.13
CA GLY A 393 -10.51 -0.89 39.47
C GLY A 393 -11.55 -1.11 40.57
N LYS A 394 -12.75 -0.56 40.40
CA LYS A 394 -13.89 -0.75 41.31
C LYS A 394 -14.45 -2.18 41.29
N ILE A 395 -14.44 -2.88 40.16
CA ILE A 395 -14.79 -4.32 40.12
C ILE A 395 -13.75 -5.17 40.82
N ASN A 396 -12.47 -4.91 40.56
CA ASN A 396 -11.38 -5.69 41.15
C ASN A 396 -11.38 -5.58 42.69
N GLN A 397 -11.79 -4.42 43.21
CA GLN A 397 -12.02 -4.22 44.66
C GLN A 397 -13.24 -4.98 45.19
N ALA A 398 -14.21 -5.34 44.33
CA ALA A 398 -15.40 -6.11 44.69
C ALA A 398 -15.20 -7.64 44.67
N ILE A 399 -13.95 -8.13 44.55
CA ILE A 399 -13.57 -9.56 44.63
C ILE A 399 -14.24 -10.43 43.54
N ILE A 400 -14.44 -9.89 42.33
CA ILE A 400 -14.85 -10.68 41.17
C ILE A 400 -13.61 -10.99 40.34
N LYS A 401 -13.03 -12.19 40.52
CA LYS A 401 -11.89 -12.70 39.75
C LYS A 401 -12.35 -13.53 38.54
N ASP A 402 -13.28 -13.01 37.74
CA ASP A 402 -13.69 -13.67 36.49
C ASP A 402 -12.91 -13.06 35.31
N GLY A 403 -12.26 -13.91 34.51
CA GLY A 403 -11.48 -13.52 33.33
C GLY A 403 -12.33 -13.13 32.12
N ASP A 404 -13.65 -13.37 32.16
CA ASP A 404 -14.58 -13.16 31.05
C ASP A 404 -15.04 -11.70 30.98
N ASP A 405 -14.68 -11.04 29.88
CA ASP A 405 -14.94 -9.64 29.59
C ASP A 405 -16.44 -9.32 29.45
N VAL A 406 -17.25 -10.28 28.99
CA VAL A 406 -18.71 -10.09 28.87
C VAL A 406 -19.35 -9.98 30.26
N LYS A 407 -18.92 -10.81 31.22
CA LYS A 407 -19.40 -10.77 32.61
C LYS A 407 -18.94 -9.50 33.32
N LYS A 408 -17.72 -9.03 33.06
CA LYS A 408 -17.23 -7.75 33.60
C LYS A 408 -18.12 -6.60 33.14
N LEU A 409 -18.37 -6.48 31.84
CA LEU A 409 -19.25 -5.43 31.29
C LEU A 409 -20.68 -5.51 31.85
N ALA A 410 -21.26 -6.72 31.92
CA ALA A 410 -22.59 -6.90 32.50
C ALA A 410 -22.66 -6.48 33.98
N THR A 411 -21.59 -6.70 34.73
CA THR A 411 -21.48 -6.31 36.14
C THR A 411 -21.32 -4.79 36.29
N ILE A 412 -20.48 -4.16 35.47
CA ILE A 412 -20.30 -2.70 35.43
C ILE A 412 -21.64 -2.02 35.17
N ASN A 413 -22.38 -2.50 34.17
CA ASN A 413 -23.68 -1.94 33.80
C ASN A 413 -24.68 -2.02 34.96
N ARG A 414 -24.72 -3.14 35.71
CA ARG A 414 -25.69 -3.33 36.80
C ARG A 414 -25.30 -2.71 38.14
N SER A 415 -24.03 -2.37 38.36
CA SER A 415 -23.51 -1.91 39.64
C SER A 415 -23.27 -0.41 39.66
N THR A 416 -24.15 0.34 40.33
CA THR A 416 -24.04 1.79 40.50
C THR A 416 -22.73 2.22 41.17
N ASN A 417 -22.11 1.34 41.94
CA ASN A 417 -20.83 1.59 42.61
C ASN A 417 -19.66 1.65 41.62
N CYS A 418 -19.78 0.94 40.49
CA CYS A 418 -18.78 0.90 39.42
C CYS A 418 -18.80 2.15 38.56
N TRP A 419 -19.92 2.88 38.51
CA TRP A 419 -20.08 4.07 37.66
C TRP A 419 -19.22 5.25 38.16
N THR A 420 -18.76 6.07 37.23
CA THR A 420 -17.74 7.10 37.50
C THR A 420 -18.31 8.50 37.24
N PRO A 421 -18.28 9.42 38.22
CA PRO A 421 -18.71 10.80 38.00
C PRO A 421 -17.68 11.56 37.16
N ARG A 422 -18.11 12.59 36.42
CA ARG A 422 -17.24 13.37 35.53
C ARG A 422 -16.05 14.02 36.27
N GLU A 423 -16.24 14.41 37.52
CA GLU A 423 -15.22 15.03 38.36
C GLU A 423 -14.06 14.07 38.63
N ALA A 424 -14.36 12.78 38.87
CA ALA A 424 -13.34 11.77 39.08
C ALA A 424 -12.54 11.46 37.81
N VAL A 425 -13.18 11.53 36.64
CA VAL A 425 -12.49 11.40 35.34
C VAL A 425 -11.55 12.58 35.13
N TYR A 426 -12.03 13.80 35.37
CA TYR A 426 -11.24 15.03 35.26
C TYR A 426 -10.02 15.03 36.18
N GLU A 427 -10.19 14.64 37.45
CA GLU A 427 -9.08 14.53 38.40
C GLU A 427 -8.05 13.50 37.94
N ARG A 428 -8.49 12.34 37.46
CA ARG A 428 -7.58 11.27 37.01
C ARG A 428 -6.72 11.71 35.81
N ILE A 429 -7.32 12.34 34.81
CA ILE A 429 -6.61 12.77 33.60
C ILE A 429 -5.59 13.86 33.95
N ASN A 430 -5.98 14.85 34.73
CA ASN A 430 -5.09 15.98 35.07
C ASN A 430 -3.99 15.60 36.07
N ASN A 431 -4.15 14.52 36.83
CA ASN A 431 -3.10 14.00 37.72
C ASN A 431 -2.08 13.09 37.00
N ALA A 432 -2.38 12.63 35.78
CA ALA A 432 -1.51 11.71 35.01
C ALA A 432 -0.37 12.41 34.24
N GLY A 433 -0.44 13.75 34.08
CA GLY A 433 0.68 14.61 33.70
C GLY A 433 1.04 14.68 32.21
N SER A 434 0.68 15.80 31.55
CA SER A 434 1.46 16.51 30.52
C SER A 434 0.70 17.75 29.99
N GLU A 435 -0.64 17.66 29.88
CA GLU A 435 -1.54 18.75 29.51
C GLU A 435 -2.71 18.88 30.50
N THR A 436 -3.03 20.10 30.93
CA THR A 436 -4.20 20.38 31.78
C THR A 436 -5.42 20.63 30.91
N TYR A 437 -6.41 19.74 30.98
CA TYR A 437 -7.67 19.92 30.28
C TYR A 437 -8.69 20.63 31.16
N ALA A 438 -9.53 21.47 30.55
CA ALA A 438 -10.68 22.07 31.22
C ALA A 438 -11.79 21.02 31.48
N LEU A 439 -12.52 21.16 32.59
CA LEU A 439 -13.63 20.27 32.96
C LEU A 439 -14.74 20.23 31.89
N SER A 440 -14.98 21.37 31.22
CA SER A 440 -15.92 21.46 30.11
C SER A 440 -15.49 20.61 28.91
N SER A 441 -14.21 20.56 28.58
CA SER A 441 -13.67 19.74 27.50
C SER A 441 -13.85 18.25 27.79
N VAL A 442 -13.52 17.81 29.01
CA VAL A 442 -13.73 16.43 29.47
C VAL A 442 -15.23 16.07 29.44
N SER A 443 -16.09 17.00 29.84
CA SER A 443 -17.55 16.80 29.78
C SER A 443 -18.06 16.64 28.34
N ASN A 444 -17.53 17.41 27.39
CA ASN A 444 -17.91 17.28 25.97
C ASN A 444 -17.44 15.94 25.40
N ASP A 445 -16.23 15.50 25.74
CA ASP A 445 -15.71 14.20 25.29
C ASP A 445 -16.49 13.03 25.90
N LEU A 446 -16.89 13.10 27.19
CA LEU A 446 -17.76 12.09 27.82
C LEU A 446 -19.12 11.98 27.13
N VAL A 447 -19.71 13.10 26.71
CA VAL A 447 -20.96 13.11 25.94
C VAL A 447 -20.75 12.52 24.55
N ALA A 448 -19.68 12.91 23.86
CA ALA A 448 -19.35 12.36 22.54
C ALA A 448 -19.14 10.84 22.61
N LEU A 449 -18.36 10.36 23.58
CA LEU A 449 -18.12 8.92 23.79
C LEU A 449 -19.40 8.13 24.13
N HIS A 450 -20.37 8.78 24.77
CA HIS A 450 -21.68 8.20 25.02
C HIS A 450 -22.54 8.12 23.76
N GLU A 451 -22.60 9.20 22.97
CA GLU A 451 -23.28 9.23 21.68
C GLU A 451 -22.69 8.20 20.70
N MET A 452 -21.38 7.95 20.81
CA MET A 452 -20.63 6.92 20.08
C MET A 452 -20.88 5.48 20.58
N GLY A 453 -21.65 5.29 21.65
CA GLY A 453 -21.96 3.96 22.21
C GLY A 453 -20.78 3.25 22.89
N LEU A 454 -19.67 3.94 23.11
CA LEU A 454 -18.48 3.41 23.80
C LEU A 454 -18.66 3.46 25.32
N LEU A 455 -19.29 4.54 25.78
CA LEU A 455 -19.72 4.72 27.16
C LEU A 455 -21.25 4.72 27.22
N ASP A 456 -21.77 4.37 28.39
CA ASP A 456 -23.16 4.61 28.72
C ASP A 456 -23.23 5.41 30.03
N ARG A 457 -24.38 6.03 30.31
CA ARG A 457 -24.56 6.90 31.46
C ARG A 457 -25.91 6.67 32.11
N ALA A 458 -25.90 6.60 33.43
CA ALA A 458 -27.10 6.49 34.23
C ALA A 458 -27.00 7.36 35.49
N LYS A 459 -28.15 7.68 36.08
CA LYS A 459 -28.19 8.41 37.36
C LYS A 459 -28.19 7.41 38.50
N PRO A 460 -27.17 7.41 39.38
CA PRO A 460 -27.17 6.57 40.57
C PRO A 460 -28.37 6.89 41.46
N PRO A 461 -28.90 5.92 42.22
CA PRO A 461 -29.90 6.17 43.25
C PRO A 461 -29.39 7.25 44.21
N LYS A 462 -30.19 8.30 44.44
CA LYS A 462 -29.89 9.44 45.33
C LYS A 462 -28.86 10.46 44.81
N SER A 463 -28.39 10.37 43.57
CA SER A 463 -27.55 11.41 42.94
C SER A 463 -28.30 12.14 41.83
N ARG A 464 -28.05 13.45 41.69
CA ARG A 464 -28.53 14.27 40.54
C ARG A 464 -27.58 14.23 39.35
N ALA A 465 -26.33 13.80 39.56
CA ALA A 465 -25.29 13.73 38.53
C ALA A 465 -25.28 12.37 37.82
N TYR A 466 -24.87 12.35 36.55
CA TYR A 466 -24.66 11.12 35.81
C TYR A 466 -23.37 10.43 36.26
N GLY A 467 -23.44 9.11 36.40
CA GLY A 467 -22.29 8.22 36.43
C GLY A 467 -22.08 7.62 35.05
N TYR A 468 -20.85 7.65 34.56
CA TYR A 468 -20.43 7.07 33.29
C TYR A 468 -19.82 5.70 33.51
N TYR A 469 -20.06 4.79 32.57
CA TYR A 469 -19.47 3.47 32.59
C TYR A 469 -19.19 2.95 31.18
N ILE A 470 -18.17 2.09 31.06
CA ILE A 470 -17.81 1.46 29.79
C ILE A 470 -18.89 0.47 29.34
N ASN A 471 -19.22 0.51 28.04
CA ASN A 471 -20.10 -0.46 27.40
C ASN A 471 -19.32 -1.41 26.47
N LYS A 472 -18.05 -1.10 26.18
CA LYS A 472 -17.09 -1.96 25.48
C LYS A 472 -15.80 -2.05 26.29
N MET A 473 -15.11 -3.19 26.26
CA MET A 473 -13.82 -3.33 26.98
C MET A 473 -12.70 -2.60 26.28
N ASP A 474 -12.70 -2.56 24.96
CA ASP A 474 -11.72 -1.87 24.15
C ASP A 474 -12.41 -0.91 23.18
N ILE A 475 -11.80 0.26 23.01
CA ILE A 475 -12.26 1.33 22.11
C ILE A 475 -12.07 0.91 20.66
N ASP A 476 -10.91 0.31 20.41
CA ASP A 476 -10.37 -0.04 19.11
C ASP A 476 -9.78 -1.43 19.26
N GLY A 477 -10.57 -2.46 18.96
CA GLY A 477 -9.95 -3.70 18.56
C GLY A 477 -9.38 -3.47 17.17
N ALA A 478 -8.05 -3.41 17.02
CA ALA A 478 -7.49 -3.76 15.72
C ALA A 478 -8.01 -5.16 15.39
N ILE A 479 -8.48 -5.38 14.16
CA ILE A 479 -8.82 -6.73 13.73
C ILE A 479 -7.60 -7.60 13.98
N ARG A 480 -7.76 -8.65 14.80
CA ARG A 480 -6.70 -9.62 15.06
C ARG A 480 -6.57 -10.50 13.84
N LEU A 481 -5.65 -10.13 12.96
CA LEU A 481 -5.27 -10.93 11.83
C LEU A 481 -4.31 -12.05 12.28
N PRO A 482 -4.32 -13.22 11.61
CA PRO A 482 -3.44 -14.35 11.92
C PRO A 482 -1.96 -13.92 11.99
N GLU A 483 -1.15 -14.64 12.76
CA GLU A 483 0.29 -14.42 12.70
C GLU A 483 0.87 -14.96 11.38
N PRO A 484 1.91 -14.33 10.80
CA PRO A 484 2.55 -14.83 9.58
C PRO A 484 2.99 -16.31 9.66
N ALA A 485 3.35 -16.77 10.86
CA ALA A 485 3.71 -18.17 11.12
C ALA A 485 2.54 -19.14 10.93
N GLU A 486 1.30 -18.66 11.04
CA GLU A 486 0.06 -19.43 10.85
C GLU A 486 -0.34 -19.49 9.36
N ILE A 487 0.33 -18.71 8.50
CA ILE A 487 0.06 -18.67 7.06
C ILE A 487 0.78 -19.80 6.34
N GLN A 488 0.01 -20.58 5.59
CA GLN A 488 0.52 -21.55 4.64
C GLN A 488 0.50 -20.96 3.23
N ASP A 489 1.64 -20.99 2.56
CA ASP A 489 1.80 -20.56 1.17
C ASP A 489 2.61 -21.60 0.38
N PRO A 490 2.48 -21.64 -0.96
CA PRO A 490 3.10 -22.69 -1.78
C PRO A 490 4.63 -22.63 -1.83
N ILE A 491 5.24 -21.49 -1.49
CA ILE A 491 6.69 -21.27 -1.59
C ILE A 491 7.39 -21.73 -0.31
N TYR A 492 6.94 -21.24 0.85
CA TYR A 492 7.57 -21.52 2.14
C TYR A 492 6.91 -22.67 2.90
N GLN A 493 5.70 -23.08 2.53
CA GLN A 493 5.02 -24.26 3.08
C GLN A 493 4.96 -24.27 4.62
N GLY A 494 4.82 -23.09 5.23
CA GLY A 494 4.76 -22.92 6.69
C GLY A 494 6.13 -22.91 7.40
N GLN A 495 7.25 -22.97 6.67
CA GLN A 495 8.58 -22.84 7.26
C GLN A 495 8.83 -21.41 7.79
N GLU A 496 9.70 -21.33 8.79
CA GLU A 496 10.14 -20.06 9.38
C GLU A 496 11.07 -19.33 8.40
N VAL A 497 10.82 -18.04 8.19
CA VAL A 497 11.62 -17.19 7.28
C VAL A 497 12.12 -15.97 8.05
N SER A 498 13.41 -15.66 7.92
CA SER A 498 13.98 -14.41 8.43
C SER A 498 13.71 -13.28 7.43
N VAL A 499 13.14 -12.16 7.89
CA VAL A 499 12.80 -11.00 7.06
C VAL A 499 13.27 -9.71 7.74
N VAL A 500 13.83 -8.77 6.97
CA VAL A 500 14.07 -7.41 7.46
C VAL A 500 12.77 -6.62 7.45
N ASN A 501 12.33 -6.16 8.62
CA ASN A 501 11.18 -5.29 8.76
C ASN A 501 11.52 -3.88 8.22
N PRO A 502 10.86 -3.38 7.15
CA PRO A 502 11.17 -2.07 6.59
C PRO A 502 10.72 -0.91 7.50
N ILE A 503 9.90 -1.16 8.53
CA ILE A 503 9.41 -0.14 9.46
C ILE A 503 10.38 0.00 10.66
N THR A 504 10.93 -1.11 11.15
CA THR A 504 11.80 -1.10 12.35
C THR A 504 13.29 -1.28 12.05
N GLY A 505 13.63 -1.80 10.87
CA GLY A 505 14.99 -2.21 10.50
C GLY A 505 15.44 -3.54 11.13
N GLN A 506 14.62 -4.15 11.98
CA GLN A 506 14.98 -5.38 12.69
C GLN A 506 14.79 -6.61 11.80
N ILE A 507 15.62 -7.64 12.02
CA ILE A 507 15.42 -8.96 11.44
C ILE A 507 14.42 -9.71 12.32
N GLU A 508 13.30 -10.08 11.74
CA GLU A 508 12.23 -10.82 12.40
C GLU A 508 12.07 -12.20 11.77
N LYS A 509 11.61 -13.16 12.56
CA LYS A 509 11.32 -14.51 12.09
C LYS A 509 9.81 -14.73 12.02
N ILE A 510 9.34 -15.19 10.86
CA ILE A 510 7.91 -15.26 10.50
C ILE A 510 7.48 -16.59 9.89
#